data_AF-A0A225E685-F1
#
_entry.id   AF-A0A225E685-F1
#
_cell.length_a   1.000
_cell.length_b   1.000
_cell.length_c   1.000
_cell.angle_alpha   90.00
_cell.angle_beta   90.00
_cell.angle_gamma   90.00
#
_symmetry.space_group_name_H-M   'P 1'
#
loop_
_entity.id
_entity.type
_entity.pdbx_description
1 polymer ?
#
loop_
_entity_poly.entity_id
_entity_poly.type
_entity_poly.pdbx_seq_one_letter_code
_entity_poly.pdbx_strand_id
1 'polypeptide(L)'
;MTPLPAAQALDAYFLEARCRLLDVAAILDRIDRGTNTATVENDPRVQKIRRAIAQLLEQHGGRAEAIQQTFSQDYDPNWKRPEPRV
;
A
#
# COMPACT_ATOMS: atom_id res chain seq x y z
N MET A 1 8.33 18.76 -12.75
CA MET A 1 7.28 19.53 -12.06
C MET A 1 7.83 20.03 -10.73
N THR A 2 7.58 21.28 -10.36
CA THR A 2 8.00 21.82 -9.07
C THR A 2 7.01 21.39 -7.98
N PRO A 3 7.46 20.79 -6.86
CA PRO A 3 6.56 20.38 -5.79
C PRO A 3 5.94 21.59 -5.08
N LEU A 4 4.71 21.43 -4.57
CA LEU A 4 4.03 22.44 -3.76
C LEU A 4 4.79 22.69 -2.43
N PRO A 5 4.70 23.90 -1.85
CA PRO A 5 5.10 24.14 -0.47
C PRO A 5 4.37 23.18 0.48
N ALA A 6 5.05 22.72 1.54
CA ALA A 6 4.55 21.67 2.42
C ALA A 6 3.17 21.96 3.03
N ALA A 7 2.92 23.20 3.48
CA ALA A 7 1.63 23.59 4.04
C ALA A 7 0.50 23.51 3.00
N GLN A 8 0.75 23.97 1.77
CA GLN A 8 -0.23 23.89 0.69
C GLN A 8 -0.52 22.44 0.28
N ALA A 9 0.50 21.59 0.25
CA ALA A 9 0.30 20.16 0.02
C ALA A 9 -0.53 19.51 1.13
N LEU A 10 -0.27 19.86 2.39
CA LEU A 10 -1.06 19.36 3.52
C LEU A 10 -2.53 19.79 3.37
N ASP A 11 -2.80 21.07 3.15
CA ASP A 11 -4.16 21.59 3.00
C ASP A 11 -4.90 20.94 1.82
N ALA A 12 -4.21 20.77 0.68
CA ALA A 12 -4.79 20.17 -0.51
C ALA A 12 -5.16 18.69 -0.32
N TYR A 13 -4.36 17.92 0.43
CA TYR A 13 -4.47 16.46 0.48
C TYR A 13 -4.90 15.89 1.83
N PHE A 14 -5.08 16.71 2.87
CA PHE A 14 -5.39 16.24 4.23
C PHE A 14 -6.65 15.38 4.29
N LEU A 15 -7.76 15.86 3.71
CA LEU A 15 -9.04 15.13 3.74
C LEU A 15 -8.96 13.83 2.94
N GLU A 16 -8.24 13.84 1.81
CA GLU A 16 -8.03 12.67 0.97
C GLU A 16 -7.21 11.60 1.69
N ALA A 17 -6.12 12.01 2.37
CA ALA A 17 -5.32 11.13 3.21
C ALA A 17 -6.15 10.54 4.36
N ARG A 18 -6.96 11.36 5.02
CA ARG A 18 -7.86 10.91 6.10
C ARG A 18 -8.85 9.85 5.61
N CYS A 19 -9.50 10.07 4.47
CA CYS A 19 -10.43 9.09 3.90
C CYS A 19 -9.74 7.75 3.64
N ARG A 20 -8.56 7.76 3.01
CA ARG A 20 -7.79 6.53 2.75
C ARG A 20 -7.39 5.78 4.01
N LEU A 21 -6.99 6.51 5.07
CA LEU A 21 -6.67 5.90 6.35
C LEU A 21 -7.89 5.21 6.97
N LEU A 22 -9.07 5.84 6.91
CA LEU A 22 -10.32 5.24 7.38
C LEU A 22 -10.72 4.00 6.56
N ASP A 23 -10.55 4.04 5.23
CA ASP A 23 -10.85 2.91 4.37
C ASP A 23 -9.97 1.70 4.70
N VAL A 24 -8.66 1.91 4.88
CA VAL A 24 -7.71 0.85 5.28
C VAL A 24 -8.06 0.30 6.66
N ALA A 25 -8.36 1.16 7.64
CA ALA A 25 -8.79 0.72 8.97
C ALA A 25 -10.07 -0.13 8.90
N ALA A 26 -11.07 0.32 8.15
CA ALA A 26 -12.33 -0.42 7.98
C ALA A 26 -12.15 -1.75 7.24
N ILE A 27 -11.15 -1.88 6.36
CA ILE A 27 -10.81 -3.16 5.72
C ILE A 27 -10.21 -4.11 6.74
N LEU A 28 -9.25 -3.66 7.55
CA LEU A 28 -8.63 -4.47 8.61
C LEU A 28 -9.67 -4.94 9.63
N ASP A 29 -10.54 -4.03 10.07
CA ASP A 29 -11.66 -4.34 10.96
C ASP A 29 -12.57 -5.46 10.42
N ARG A 30 -12.84 -5.48 9.11
CA ARG A 30 -13.67 -6.52 8.48
C ARG A 30 -12.94 -7.86 8.44
N ILE A 31 -11.62 -7.85 8.21
CA ILE A 31 -10.78 -9.05 8.26
C ILE A 31 -10.81 -9.62 9.68
N ASP A 32 -10.60 -8.78 10.69
CA ASP A 32 -10.52 -9.18 12.08
C ASP A 32 -11.87 -9.72 12.62
N ARG A 33 -12.99 -9.18 12.12
CA ARG A 33 -14.36 -9.65 12.42
C ARG A 33 -14.81 -10.87 11.61
N GLY A 34 -13.99 -11.35 10.67
CA GLY A 34 -14.30 -12.53 9.87
C GLY A 34 -14.45 -13.79 10.72
N THR A 35 -15.20 -14.78 10.24
CA THR A 35 -15.14 -16.11 10.85
C THR A 35 -13.79 -16.74 10.52
N ASN A 36 -13.23 -17.51 11.47
CA ASN A 36 -11.91 -18.13 11.33
C ASN A 36 -10.73 -17.14 11.14
N THR A 37 -10.73 -15.97 11.81
CA THR A 37 -9.63 -14.98 11.72
C THR A 37 -8.23 -15.59 11.90
N ALA A 38 -8.10 -16.62 12.75
CA ALA A 38 -6.84 -17.36 12.94
C ALA A 38 -6.26 -17.97 11.65
N THR A 39 -7.10 -18.27 10.64
CA THR A 39 -6.63 -18.82 9.35
C THR A 39 -5.97 -17.76 8.46
N VAL A 40 -6.30 -16.49 8.66
CA VAL A 40 -5.75 -15.37 7.86
C VAL A 40 -4.68 -14.58 8.59
N GLU A 41 -4.47 -14.83 9.88
CA GLU A 41 -3.46 -14.14 10.69
C GLU A 41 -2.05 -14.30 10.12
N ASN A 42 -1.73 -15.50 9.62
CA ASN A 42 -0.46 -15.84 8.98
C ASN A 42 -0.49 -15.72 7.45
N ASP A 43 -1.56 -15.18 6.86
CA ASP A 43 -1.64 -15.00 5.42
C ASP A 43 -0.60 -13.98 4.95
N PRO A 44 0.28 -14.31 3.99
CA PRO A 44 1.32 -13.40 3.51
C PRO A 44 0.78 -12.06 3.01
N ARG A 45 -0.47 -12.01 2.51
CA ARG A 45 -1.11 -10.77 2.04
C ARG A 45 -1.40 -9.83 3.21
N VAL A 46 -1.90 -10.36 4.32
CA VAL A 46 -2.15 -9.57 5.54
C VAL A 46 -0.83 -9.04 6.11
N GLN A 47 0.21 -9.88 6.10
CA GLN A 47 1.55 -9.47 6.54
C GLN A 47 2.13 -8.35 5.65
N LYS A 48 1.95 -8.42 4.32
CA LYS A 48 2.32 -7.34 3.39
C LYS A 48 1.58 -6.04 3.68
N ILE A 49 0.27 -6.09 3.95
CA ILE A 49 -0.52 -4.90 4.30
C ILE A 49 0.02 -4.24 5.59
N ARG A 50 0.25 -5.02 6.64
CA ARG A 50 0.80 -4.52 7.91
C ARG A 50 2.19 -3.90 7.70
N ARG A 51 3.05 -4.55 6.91
CA ARG A 51 4.37 -4.01 6.56
C ARG A 51 4.28 -2.69 5.80
N ALA A 52 3.37 -2.57 4.84
CA ALA A 52 3.17 -1.34 4.06
C ALA A 52 2.73 -0.17 4.96
N ILE A 53 1.87 -0.44 5.96
CA ILE A 53 1.44 0.57 6.95
C ILE A 53 2.63 1.05 7.79
N ALA A 54 3.47 0.12 8.27
CA ALA A 54 4.68 0.49 9.02
C ALA A 54 5.64 1.35 8.17
N GLN A 55 5.84 1.01 6.90
CA GLN A 55 6.69 1.77 5.99
C GLN A 55 6.22 3.21 5.75
N LEU A 56 4.91 3.48 5.80
CA LEU A 56 4.39 4.85 5.72
C LEU A 56 4.92 5.75 6.83
N LEU A 57 5.15 5.20 8.03
CA LEU A 57 5.59 5.92 9.20
C LEU A 57 7.12 6.07 9.27
N GLU A 58 7.86 5.07 8.77
CA GLU A 58 9.33 5.03 8.85
C GLU A 58 10.04 5.89 7.80
N GLN A 59 9.46 6.06 6.60
CA GLN A 59 10.18 6.64 5.44
C GLN A 59 9.91 8.14 5.28
N HIS A 60 10.96 8.94 5.10
CA HIS A 60 10.87 10.36 4.72
C HIS A 60 11.11 10.51 3.21
N GLY A 61 10.04 10.40 2.42
CA GLY A 61 10.10 10.38 0.95
C GLY A 61 10.03 8.95 0.39
N GLY A 62 9.72 8.81 -0.90
CA GLY A 62 9.67 7.49 -1.56
C GLY A 62 8.61 6.51 -1.03
N ARG A 63 7.69 6.93 -0.16
CA ARG A 63 6.68 6.04 0.46
C ARG A 63 5.88 5.21 -0.57
N ALA A 64 5.51 5.83 -1.68
CA ALA A 64 4.78 5.15 -2.75
C ALA A 64 5.61 4.02 -3.38
N GLU A 65 6.89 4.27 -3.65
CA GLU A 65 7.82 3.26 -4.16
C GLU A 65 8.05 2.15 -3.14
N ALA A 66 8.26 2.49 -1.86
CA ALA A 66 8.46 1.50 -0.81
C ALA A 66 7.25 0.55 -0.66
N ILE A 67 6.03 1.10 -0.71
CA ILE A 67 4.80 0.29 -0.73
C ILE A 67 4.72 -0.56 -1.99
N GLN A 68 4.98 0.02 -3.16
CA GLN A 68 4.96 -0.69 -4.44
C GLN A 68 5.89 -1.91 -4.40
N GLN A 69 7.11 -1.76 -3.88
CA GLN A 69 8.07 -2.85 -3.78
C GLN A 69 7.58 -3.99 -2.86
N THR A 70 6.91 -3.67 -1.75
CA THR A 70 6.30 -4.68 -0.85
C THR A 70 5.29 -5.58 -1.56
N PHE A 71 4.60 -5.06 -2.57
CA PHE A 71 3.60 -5.82 -3.35
C PHE A 71 4.13 -6.35 -4.69
N SER A 72 5.34 -5.98 -5.10
CA SER A 72 5.94 -6.42 -6.36
C SER A 72 6.46 -7.86 -6.26
N GLN A 73 6.56 -8.52 -7.41
CA GLN A 73 7.32 -9.76 -7.55
C GLN A 73 8.77 -9.40 -7.88
N ASP A 74 9.68 -10.33 -7.58
CA ASP A 74 11.06 -10.19 -8.02
C ASP A 74 11.12 -10.07 -9.55
N TYR A 75 12.07 -9.27 -10.01
CA TYR A 75 12.34 -9.16 -11.43
C TYR A 75 12.84 -10.52 -11.97
N ASP A 76 12.11 -11.08 -12.94
CA ASP A 76 12.55 -12.25 -13.68
C ASP A 76 13.15 -11.81 -15.03
N PRO A 77 14.48 -11.97 -15.25
CA PRO A 77 15.10 -11.66 -16.52
C PRO A 77 14.57 -12.51 -17.68
N ASN A 78 13.95 -13.66 -17.39
CA ASN A 78 13.36 -14.56 -18.36
C ASN A 78 11.85 -14.33 -18.56
N TRP A 79 11.30 -13.24 -18.03
CA TRP A 79 9.88 -12.93 -18.16
C TRP A 79 9.44 -12.89 -19.63
N LYS A 80 8.51 -13.77 -20.00
CA LYS A 80 8.01 -13.85 -21.39
C LYS A 80 7.28 -12.56 -21.75
N ARG A 81 7.82 -11.82 -22.72
CA ARG A 81 7.17 -10.61 -23.24
C ARG A 81 5.94 -11.04 -24.07
N PRO A 82 4.74 -10.55 -23.76
CA PRO A 82 3.56 -10.87 -24.55
C PRO A 82 3.72 -10.31 -25.96
N GLU A 83 3.37 -11.11 -26.97
CA GLU A 83 3.33 -10.64 -28.34
C GLU A 83 2.17 -9.65 -28.53
N PRO A 84 2.33 -8.60 -29.36
CA PRO A 84 1.25 -7.70 -29.70
C PRO A 84 0.06 -8.50 -30.26
N ARG A 85 -1.15 -8.18 -29.80
CA ARG A 85 -2.36 -8.74 -30.40
C ARG A 85 -2.53 -8.07 -31.78
N VAL A 86 -2.39 -8.86 -32.84
CA VAL A 86 -2.71 -8.46 -34.23
C VAL A 86 -4.19 -8.26 -34.44
#